data_AF-A0A381Y1S9-F1
#
_entry.id   AF-A0A381Y1S9-F1
#
_cell.length_a   1.000
_cell.length_b   1.000
_cell.length_c   1.000
_cell.angle_alpha   90.00
_cell.angle_beta   90.00
_cell.angle_gamma   90.00
#
_symmetry.space_group_name_H-M   'P 1'
#
loop_
_entity.id
_entity.type
_entity.pdbx_description
1 polymer ?
#
loop_
_entity_poly.entity_id
_entity_poly.type
_entity_poly.pdbx_seq_one_letter_code
_entity_poly.pdbx_strand_id
1 'polypeptide(L)' 'MSQVSTEQIKNSLKQCMDPEVPLSIVDMGLIYGIDVTENNDVNIKMTMTT' A
#
# COMPACT_ATOMS: atom_id res chain seq x y z
N MET A 1 17.20 11.52 8.65
CA MET A 1 16.23 11.48 7.53
C MET A 1 14.91 11.01 8.11
N SER A 2 13.79 11.68 7.82
CA SER A 2 12.49 11.28 8.35
C SER A 2 12.10 9.93 7.76
N GLN A 3 11.93 8.94 8.62
CA GLN A 3 11.49 7.61 8.23
C GLN A 3 10.05 7.67 7.72
N VAL A 4 9.77 7.08 6.56
CA VAL A 4 8.42 7.06 5.99
C VAL A 4 7.48 6.26 6.92
N SER A 5 6.41 6.89 7.38
CA SER A 5 5.46 6.24 8.30
C SER A 5 4.47 5.36 7.55
N THR A 6 4.07 4.24 8.15
CA THR A 6 3.12 3.29 7.55
C THR A 6 1.78 3.95 7.19
N GLU A 7 1.34 4.95 7.95
CA GLU A 7 0.15 5.75 7.64
C GLU A 7 0.29 6.57 6.37
N GLN A 8 1.45 7.18 6.11
CA GLN A 8 1.69 7.91 4.86
C GLN A 8 1.60 6.96 3.66
N ILE A 9 2.23 5.78 3.79
CA ILE A 9 2.21 4.76 2.75
C ILE A 9 0.77 4.28 2.48
N LYS A 10 0.00 3.98 3.54
CA LYS A 10 -1.41 3.59 3.41
C LYS A 10 -2.27 4.67 2.77
N ASN A 11 -2.06 5.94 3.12
CA ASN A 11 -2.79 7.05 2.51
C ASN A 11 -2.49 7.20 1.02
N SER A 12 -1.22 7.05 0.62
CA SER A 12 -0.86 7.03 -0.81
C SER A 12 -1.48 5.84 -1.54
N LEU A 13 -1.43 4.65 -0.96
CA LEU A 13 -2.02 3.44 -1.56
C LEU A 13 -3.55 3.50 -1.62
N LYS A 14 -4.21 4.25 -0.73
CA LYS A 14 -5.66 4.51 -0.81
C LYS A 14 -6.05 5.31 -2.05
N GLN A 15 -5.14 6.12 -2.61
CA GLN A 15 -5.40 6.86 -3.84
C GLN A 15 -5.34 5.95 -5.09
N CYS A 16 -4.72 4.78 -4.98
CA CYS A 16 -4.74 3.76 -6.02
C CYS A 16 -6.07 2.99 -5.95
N MET A 17 -6.98 3.31 -6.87
CA MET A 17 -8.23 2.61 -7.07
C MET A 17 -8.09 1.55 -8.15
N ASP A 18 -8.76 0.43 -7.95
CA ASP A 18 -8.83 -0.61 -8.96
C ASP A 18 -9.68 -0.14 -10.16
N PRO A 19 -9.22 -0.33 -11.41
CA PRO A 19 -9.96 0.10 -12.59
C PRO A 19 -11.20 -0.77 -12.89
N GLU A 20 -11.26 -2.00 -12.38
CA GLU A 20 -12.39 -2.91 -12.56
C GLU A 20 -13.44 -2.74 -11.46
N VAL A 21 -13.02 -2.41 -10.24
CA VAL A 21 -13.89 -2.16 -9.08
C VAL A 21 -13.58 -0.79 -8.48
N PRO A 22 -14.55 0.12 -8.28
CA PRO A 22 -14.31 1.46 -7.73
C PRO A 22 -14.03 1.44 -6.20
N LEU A 23 -13.09 0.60 -5.77
CA LEU A 23 -12.57 0.50 -4.42
C LEU A 23 -11.05 0.66 -4.45
N SER A 24 -10.50 1.14 -3.33
CA SER A 24 -9.06 1.24 -3.15
C SER A 24 -8.44 -0.11 -2.82
N ILE A 25 -7.22 -0.37 -3.29
CA ILE A 25 -6.46 -1.60 -2.98
C ILE A 25 -6.27 -1.85 -1.48
N VAL A 26 -6.29 -0.77 -0.68
CA VAL A 26 -6.25 -0.82 0.79
C VAL A 26 -7.57 -1.32 1.38
N ASP A 27 -8.70 -0.82 0.87
CA ASP A 27 -10.03 -1.15 1.38
C ASP A 27 -10.49 -2.53 0.91
N MET A 28 -10.00 -3.00 -0.25
CA MET A 28 -10.18 -4.38 -0.71
C MET A 28 -9.36 -5.40 0.09
N GLY A 29 -8.43 -4.95 0.94
CA GLY A 29 -7.56 -5.84 1.72
C GLY A 29 -6.56 -6.62 0.88
N LEU A 30 -6.21 -6.12 -0.31
CA LEU A 30 -5.25 -6.76 -1.23
C LEU A 30 -3.79 -6.65 -0.74
N ILE A 31 -3.55 -5.85 0.30
CA ILE A 31 -2.23 -5.65 0.90
C ILE A 31 -2.05 -6.59 2.08
N TYR A 32 -1.13 -7.54 1.95
CA TYR A 32 -0.77 -8.50 3.00
C TYR A 32 0.23 -7.95 4.01
N GLY A 33 1.10 -7.01 3.60
CA GLY A 33 2.13 -6.46 4.47
C GLY A 33 2.86 -5.27 3.86
N ILE A 34 3.35 -4.38 4.73
CA ILE A 34 4.16 -3.22 4.38
C ILE A 34 5.37 -3.24 5.30
N ASP A 35 6.55 -3.45 4.73
CA ASP A 35 7.83 -3.47 5.43
C ASP A 35 8.64 -2.24 5.02
N VAL A 36 9.03 -1.42 5.99
CA VAL A 36 9.84 -0.22 5.76
C VAL A 36 11.24 -0.47 6.30
N THR A 37 12.24 -0.44 5.43
CA THR A 37 13.64 -0.64 5.82
C THR A 37 14.25 0.65 6.37
N GLU A 38 15.38 0.53 7.07
CA GLU A 38 16.14 1.69 7.59
C GLU A 38 16.66 2.62 6.49
N ASN A 39 16.73 2.14 5.24
CA ASN A 39 17.11 2.94 4.06
C ASN A 39 15.94 3.73 3.45
N ASN A 40 14.74 3.70 4.05
CA ASN A 40 13.48 4.19 3.47
C ASN A 40 12.98 3.39 2.25
N ASP A 41 13.43 2.15 2.07
CA ASP A 41 12.81 1.27 1.07
C ASP A 41 11.50 0.72 1.61
N VAL A 42 10.45 0.81 0.82
CA VAL A 42 9.12 0.31 1.17
C VAL A 42 8.82 -0.94 0.36
N ASN A 43 8.80 -2.08 1.02
CA ASN A 43 8.39 -3.35 0.42
C ASN A 43 6.91 -3.61 0.72
N ILE A 44 6.12 -3.77 -0.34
CA ILE A 44 4.67 -4.00 -0.22
C ILE A 44 4.36 -5.38 -0.78
N LYS A 45 3.79 -6.25 0.05
CA LYS A 45 3.29 -7.55 -0.37
C LYS A 45 1.80 -7.43 -0.67
N MET A 46 1.41 -7.65 -1.91
CA MET A 46 0.01 -7.58 -2.36
C MET A 46 -0.36 -8.69 -3.33
N THR A 47 -1.66 -8.85 -3.56
CA THR A 47 -2.24 -9.79 -4.55
C THR A 47 -3.19 -9.05 -5.49
N MET A 48 -3.50 -9.67 -6.62
CA MET A 48 -4.46 -9.15 -7.60
C MET A 48 -5.68 -10.06 -7.64
N THR A 49 -6.86 -9.47 -7.79
CA THR A 49 -8.04 -10.18 -8.27
C THR A 49 -7.86 -10.45 -9.76
N THR A 50 -8.31 -11.61 -10.24
CA THR A 50 -8.27 -11.96 -11.67
C THR A 50 -9.59 -11.68 -12.35
#